data_AF-A0A2V0QH28-F1
#
_entry.id   AF-A0A2V0QH28-F1
#
_cell.length_a   1.000
_cell.length_b   1.000
_cell.length_c   1.000
_cell.angle_alpha   90.00
_cell.angle_beta   90.00
_cell.angle_gamma   90.00
#
_symmetry.space_group_name_H-M   'P 1'
#
loop_
_entity.id
_entity.type
_entity.pdbx_description
1 polymer ?
#
loop_
_entity_poly.entity_id
_entity_poly.type
_entity_poly.pdbx_seq_one_letter_code
_entity_poly.pdbx_strand_id
1 'polypeptide(L)'
;MIKGQGHRSVGIARLVGKVSHGLAALGILDKPLRKRGYADWREKSTEGIDPVWVSWCRRWRDTSTLRPRTRESNYSFMLRTGIWLTREQPWVSSPVDWNTSTCVAVIAAIDRMTVGEWALESALGTKLKGLGQPIAPNSKRAFLHALRRFFIDFELWGWGRLKFRRFSR
;
A
#
# COMPACT_ATOMS: atom_id res chain seq x y z
N MET A 1 -26.63 -0.76 -8.37
CA MET A 1 -26.82 -0.10 -7.05
C MET A 1 -26.34 -1.03 -5.94
N ILE A 2 -25.03 -1.07 -5.65
CA ILE A 2 -24.42 -1.99 -4.66
C ILE A 2 -23.68 -1.13 -3.62
N LYS A 3 -24.41 -0.59 -2.64
CA LYS A 3 -23.89 0.29 -1.57
C LYS A 3 -24.05 -0.34 -0.16
N GLY A 4 -24.12 -1.67 -0.06
CA GLY A 4 -24.52 -2.36 1.18
C GLY A 4 -23.46 -3.21 1.91
N GLN A 5 -22.35 -3.59 1.27
CA GLN A 5 -21.42 -4.57 1.85
C GLN A 5 -20.31 -3.97 2.74
N GLY A 6 -20.07 -2.65 2.66
CA GLY A 6 -19.00 -2.00 3.41
C GLY A 6 -19.26 -1.83 4.91
N HIS A 7 -20.52 -1.65 5.34
CA HIS A 7 -20.86 -1.33 6.73
C HIS A 7 -21.11 -2.57 7.62
N ARG A 8 -21.30 -3.75 7.02
CA ARG A 8 -21.68 -4.99 7.73
C ARG A 8 -20.51 -5.67 8.46
N SER A 9 -19.28 -5.56 7.97
CA SER A 9 -18.11 -6.26 8.51
C SER A 9 -17.71 -5.82 9.93
N VAL A 10 -17.80 -4.52 10.24
CA VAL A 10 -17.43 -3.99 11.57
C VAL A 10 -18.43 -4.42 12.64
N GLY A 11 -19.73 -4.44 12.30
CA GLY A 11 -20.79 -4.94 13.18
C GLY A 11 -20.61 -6.43 13.48
N ILE A 12 -20.32 -7.22 12.44
CA ILE A 12 -20.04 -8.66 12.56
C ILE A 12 -18.79 -8.89 13.43
N ALA A 13 -17.74 -8.08 13.25
CA ALA A 13 -16.52 -8.25 14.03
C ALA A 13 -16.75 -8.04 15.55
N ARG A 14 -17.60 -7.07 15.91
CA ARG A 14 -18.00 -6.79 17.29
C ARG A 14 -18.94 -7.86 17.85
N LEU A 15 -19.86 -8.36 17.04
CA LEU A 15 -20.75 -9.48 17.36
C LEU A 15 -19.95 -10.76 17.64
N VAL A 16 -18.98 -11.10 16.79
CA VAL A 16 -18.09 -12.26 16.99
C VAL A 16 -17.28 -12.13 18.28
N GLY A 17 -16.84 -10.91 18.63
CA GLY A 17 -16.19 -10.66 19.92
C GLY A 17 -17.09 -10.99 21.11
N LYS A 18 -18.34 -10.49 21.08
CA LYS A 18 -19.33 -10.75 22.14
C LYS A 18 -19.68 -12.24 22.25
N VAL A 19 -19.94 -12.90 21.12
CA VAL A 19 -20.25 -14.34 21.07
C VAL A 19 -19.08 -15.15 21.60
N SER A 20 -17.85 -14.83 21.20
CA SER A 20 -16.67 -15.55 21.69
C SER A 20 -16.46 -15.41 23.20
N HIS A 21 -16.73 -14.23 23.78
CA HIS A 21 -16.71 -14.05 25.23
C HIS A 21 -17.82 -14.85 25.92
N GLY A 22 -19.02 -14.89 25.35
CA GLY A 22 -20.11 -15.71 25.88
C GLY A 22 -19.81 -17.21 25.88
N LEU A 23 -19.27 -17.72 24.77
CA LEU A 23 -18.88 -19.13 24.66
C LEU A 23 -17.77 -19.54 25.63
N ALA A 24 -16.84 -18.63 25.92
CA ALA A 24 -15.81 -18.87 26.93
C ALA A 24 -16.37 -18.85 28.36
N ALA A 25 -17.30 -17.95 28.67
CA ALA A 25 -17.98 -17.93 29.96
C ALA A 25 -18.83 -19.19 30.20
N LEU A 26 -19.32 -19.82 29.12
CA LEU A 26 -20.06 -21.08 29.15
C LEU A 26 -19.15 -22.33 29.19
N GLY A 27 -17.82 -22.18 29.20
CA GLY A 27 -16.88 -23.30 29.22
C GLY A 27 -16.81 -24.09 27.91
N ILE A 28 -17.50 -23.66 26.85
CA ILE A 28 -17.43 -24.27 25.51
C ILE A 28 -16.08 -23.97 24.85
N LEU A 29 -15.53 -22.79 25.13
CA LEU A 29 -14.17 -22.42 24.77
C LEU A 29 -13.32 -22.26 26.03
N ASP A 30 -12.10 -22.79 26.01
CA ASP A 30 -11.12 -22.65 27.09
C ASP A 30 -10.76 -21.17 27.38
N LYS A 31 -10.82 -20.30 26.36
CA LYS A 31 -10.67 -18.85 26.47
C LYS A 31 -11.36 -18.12 25.31
N PRO A 32 -11.76 -16.84 25.47
CA PRO A 32 -12.27 -16.06 24.36
C PRO A 32 -11.25 -16.03 23.22
N LEU A 33 -11.71 -16.24 21.99
CA LEU A 33 -10.93 -16.09 20.77
C LEU A 33 -10.39 -14.66 20.74
N ARG A 34 -9.10 -14.55 21.04
CA ARG A 34 -8.40 -13.27 21.06
C ARG A 34 -8.25 -12.83 19.60
N LYS A 35 -9.02 -11.83 19.18
CA LYS A 35 -8.74 -11.08 17.93
C LYS A 35 -7.48 -10.23 18.08
N ARG A 36 -6.35 -10.83 18.43
CA ARG A 36 -5.03 -10.20 18.32
C ARG A 36 -4.56 -10.46 16.90
N GLY A 37 -4.60 -9.44 16.05
CA GLY A 37 -3.89 -9.45 14.76
C GLY A 37 -4.75 -9.56 13.51
N TYR A 38 -6.06 -9.80 13.60
CA TYR A 38 -6.94 -9.61 12.46
C TYR A 38 -7.26 -8.12 12.30
N ALA A 39 -6.27 -7.38 11.81
CA ALA A 39 -6.64 -6.27 10.97
C ALA A 39 -7.26 -6.91 9.74
N ASP A 40 -8.57 -6.76 9.58
CA ASP A 40 -9.25 -6.87 8.29
C ASP A 40 -8.54 -5.87 7.35
N TRP A 41 -7.39 -6.26 6.81
CA TRP A 41 -6.70 -5.50 5.80
C TRP A 41 -7.52 -5.71 4.54
N ARG A 42 -8.53 -4.86 4.35
CA ARG A 42 -9.24 -4.81 3.07
C ARG A 42 -8.18 -4.73 1.99
N GLU A 43 -8.25 -5.67 1.05
CA GLU A 43 -7.41 -5.62 -0.13
C GLU A 43 -7.55 -4.22 -0.73
N LYS A 44 -6.41 -3.57 -0.94
CA LYS A 44 -6.39 -2.21 -1.48
C LYS A 44 -6.83 -2.31 -2.94
N SER A 45 -7.67 -1.38 -3.40
CA SER A 45 -8.02 -1.36 -4.82
C SER A 45 -6.76 -1.16 -5.65
N THR A 46 -6.65 -1.96 -6.70
CA THR A 46 -5.58 -1.93 -7.68
C THR A 46 -6.06 -1.37 -9.02
N GLU A 47 -7.27 -0.81 -9.05
CA GLU A 47 -7.83 -0.17 -10.24
C GLU A 47 -6.95 0.99 -10.69
N GLY A 48 -6.72 1.08 -12.01
CA GLY A 48 -5.87 2.12 -12.61
C GLY A 48 -4.37 1.93 -12.36
N ILE A 49 -3.94 0.73 -11.97
CA ILE A 49 -2.52 0.36 -11.82
C ILE A 49 -2.21 -0.80 -12.75
N ASP A 50 -1.07 -0.71 -13.45
CA ASP A 50 -0.54 -1.82 -14.23
C ASP A 50 -0.44 -3.13 -13.39
N PRO A 51 -0.99 -4.26 -13.87
CA PRO A 51 -1.03 -5.51 -13.12
C PRO A 51 0.36 -6.11 -12.84
N VAL A 52 1.35 -5.85 -13.68
CA VAL A 52 2.74 -6.26 -13.45
C VAL A 52 3.28 -5.52 -12.23
N TRP A 53 3.07 -4.21 -12.15
CA TRP A 53 3.50 -3.43 -10.98
C TRP A 53 2.80 -3.89 -9.69
N VAL A 54 1.49 -4.16 -9.77
CA VAL A 54 0.71 -4.70 -8.64
C VAL A 54 1.29 -6.02 -8.15
N SER A 55 1.67 -6.92 -9.08
CA SER A 55 2.24 -8.22 -8.73
C SER A 55 3.54 -8.07 -7.93
N TRP A 56 4.41 -7.12 -8.29
CA TRP A 56 5.64 -6.81 -7.56
C TRP A 56 5.36 -6.21 -6.18
N CYS A 57 4.39 -5.31 -6.08
CA CYS A 57 3.96 -4.72 -4.81
C CYS A 57 3.42 -5.79 -3.85
N ARG A 58 2.60 -6.71 -4.35
CA ARG A 58 2.06 -7.85 -3.58
C ARG A 58 3.15 -8.81 -3.15
N ARG A 59 4.03 -9.20 -4.08
CA ARG A 59 5.19 -10.06 -3.78
C ARG A 59 6.05 -9.44 -2.66
N TRP A 60 6.31 -8.13 -2.71
CA TRP A 60 7.02 -7.43 -1.64
C TRP A 60 6.26 -7.47 -0.32
N ARG A 61 4.95 -7.21 -0.34
CA ARG A 61 4.09 -7.25 0.86
C ARG A 61 4.10 -8.64 1.51
N ASP A 62 4.08 -9.69 0.72
CA ASP A 62 4.03 -11.07 1.23
C ASP A 62 5.40 -11.53 1.74
N THR A 63 6.49 -11.03 1.15
CA THR A 63 7.87 -11.38 1.53
C THR A 63 8.36 -10.55 2.73
N SER A 64 7.90 -9.31 2.88
CA SER A 64 8.42 -8.38 3.87
C SER A 64 8.12 -8.80 5.31
N THR A 65 9.17 -8.86 6.12
CA THR A 65 9.12 -9.16 7.56
C THR A 65 8.88 -7.92 8.44
N LEU A 66 8.59 -6.77 7.82
CA LEU A 66 8.25 -5.55 8.55
C LEU A 66 7.00 -5.75 9.42
N ARG A 67 6.92 -4.97 10.50
CA ARG A 67 5.71 -4.92 11.35
C ARG A 67 4.48 -4.68 10.47
N PRO A 68 3.35 -5.37 10.70
CA PRO A 68 2.20 -5.34 9.80
C PRO A 68 1.76 -3.94 9.38
N ARG A 69 1.64 -3.01 10.34
CA ARG A 69 1.25 -1.63 10.06
C ARG A 69 2.22 -0.91 9.10
N THR A 70 3.52 -1.05 9.32
CA THR A 70 4.55 -0.42 8.49
C THR A 70 4.55 -1.01 7.08
N ARG A 71 4.42 -2.34 7.00
CA ARG A 71 4.32 -3.05 5.73
C ARG A 71 3.12 -2.58 4.90
N GLU A 72 1.96 -2.44 5.53
CA GLU A 72 0.74 -1.96 4.87
C GLU A 72 0.82 -0.49 4.44
N SER A 73 1.44 0.37 5.26
CA SER A 73 1.71 1.76 4.87
C SER A 73 2.61 1.82 3.64
N ASN A 74 3.72 1.08 3.64
CA ASN A 74 4.62 1.00 2.49
C ASN A 74 3.91 0.44 1.26
N TYR A 75 3.18 -0.68 1.38
CA TYR A 75 2.37 -1.28 0.32
C TYR A 75 1.42 -0.27 -0.30
N SER A 76 0.75 0.53 0.55
CA SER A 76 -0.11 1.60 0.07
C SER A 76 0.64 2.65 -0.75
N PHE A 77 1.85 3.05 -0.33
CA PHE A 77 2.64 4.03 -1.10
C PHE A 77 3.10 3.46 -2.44
N MET A 78 3.54 2.21 -2.48
CA MET A 78 3.95 1.55 -3.72
C MET A 78 2.81 1.43 -4.73
N LEU A 79 1.60 1.07 -4.30
CA LEU A 79 0.43 1.06 -5.18
C LEU A 79 0.10 2.46 -5.71
N ARG A 80 0.17 3.48 -4.86
CA ARG A 80 -0.08 4.88 -5.30
C ARG A 80 0.96 5.37 -6.29
N THR A 81 2.22 4.95 -6.17
CA THR A 81 3.21 5.16 -7.21
C THR A 81 2.84 4.44 -8.51
N GLY A 82 2.19 3.28 -8.43
CA GLY A 82 1.64 2.60 -9.59
C GLY A 82 0.58 3.40 -10.35
N ILE A 83 -0.26 4.18 -9.66
CA ILE A 83 -1.20 5.12 -10.31
C ILE A 83 -0.41 6.16 -11.11
N TRP A 84 0.63 6.74 -10.50
CA TRP A 84 1.48 7.71 -11.16
C TRP A 84 2.21 7.12 -12.37
N LEU A 85 2.78 5.91 -12.25
CA LEU A 85 3.43 5.22 -13.36
C LEU A 85 2.47 5.03 -14.54
N THR A 86 1.26 4.54 -14.26
CA THR A 86 0.25 4.28 -15.31
C THR A 86 -0.16 5.55 -16.05
N ARG A 87 -0.12 6.72 -15.37
CA ARG A 87 -0.49 8.02 -15.97
C ARG A 87 0.66 8.71 -16.68
N GLU A 88 1.83 8.74 -16.05
CA GLU A 88 2.94 9.63 -16.44
C GLU A 88 4.16 8.89 -17.02
N GLN A 89 4.26 7.58 -16.78
CA GLN A 89 5.36 6.73 -17.26
C GLN A 89 4.83 5.35 -17.72
N PRO A 90 3.90 5.26 -18.69
CA PRO A 90 3.18 4.01 -18.97
C PRO A 90 4.08 2.86 -19.46
N TRP A 91 5.29 3.16 -19.94
CA TRP A 91 6.30 2.17 -20.34
C TRP A 91 7.05 1.53 -19.16
N VAL A 92 6.82 1.99 -17.93
CA VAL A 92 7.46 1.48 -16.72
C VAL A 92 6.45 0.63 -15.94
N SER A 93 6.52 -0.69 -16.13
CA SER A 93 5.58 -1.66 -15.53
C SER A 93 6.21 -2.49 -14.41
N SER A 94 7.54 -2.64 -14.44
CA SER A 94 8.32 -3.44 -13.51
C SER A 94 9.41 -2.62 -12.84
N PRO A 95 9.88 -2.99 -11.63
CA PRO A 95 11.04 -2.35 -11.02
C PRO A 95 12.28 -2.28 -11.93
N VAL A 96 12.48 -3.26 -12.82
CA VAL A 96 13.66 -3.29 -13.73
C VAL A 96 13.59 -2.25 -14.85
N ASP A 97 12.41 -1.71 -15.14
CA ASP A 97 12.20 -0.67 -16.17
C ASP A 97 12.61 0.70 -15.64
N TRP A 98 12.78 0.84 -14.32
CA TRP A 98 13.18 2.09 -13.70
C TRP A 98 14.62 2.45 -14.07
N ASN A 99 14.78 3.70 -14.49
CA ASN A 99 16.05 4.31 -14.78
C ASN A 99 16.18 5.66 -14.06
N THR A 100 17.33 6.32 -14.21
CA THR A 100 17.60 7.62 -13.55
C THR A 100 16.56 8.68 -13.89
N SER A 101 16.08 8.74 -15.13
CA SER A 101 15.05 9.70 -15.56
C SER A 101 13.74 9.47 -14.82
N THR A 102 13.27 8.21 -14.74
CA THR A 102 12.06 7.85 -13.98
C THR A 102 12.20 8.17 -12.49
N CYS A 103 13.38 7.96 -11.89
CA CYS A 103 13.63 8.35 -10.50
C CYS A 103 13.53 9.85 -10.29
N VAL A 104 14.11 10.66 -11.17
CA VAL A 104 14.01 12.13 -11.09
C VAL A 104 12.55 12.56 -11.25
N ALA A 105 11.84 11.98 -12.23
CA ALA A 105 10.44 12.27 -12.49
C ALA A 105 9.55 11.96 -11.28
N VAL A 106 9.71 10.80 -10.62
CA VAL A 106 8.89 10.46 -9.45
C VAL A 106 9.18 11.36 -8.27
N ILE A 107 10.44 11.75 -8.05
CA ILE A 107 10.81 12.65 -6.95
C ILE A 107 10.15 14.01 -7.16
N ALA A 108 10.25 14.55 -8.38
CA ALA A 108 9.61 15.82 -8.73
C ALA A 108 8.08 15.74 -8.63
N ALA A 109 7.49 14.61 -9.02
CA ALA A 109 6.05 14.40 -8.92
C ALA A 109 5.59 14.31 -7.46
N ILE A 110 6.29 13.58 -6.59
CA ILE A 110 6.02 13.53 -5.14
C ILE A 110 6.16 14.91 -4.51
N ASP A 111 7.14 15.71 -4.95
CA ASP A 111 7.35 17.05 -4.42
C ASP A 111 6.19 18.01 -4.73
N ARG A 112 5.61 17.90 -5.94
CA ARG A 112 4.48 18.74 -6.37
C ARG A 112 3.10 18.15 -6.07
N MET A 113 3.04 16.89 -5.63
CA MET A 113 1.79 16.15 -5.43
C MET A 113 0.87 16.83 -4.39
N THR A 114 -0.43 16.77 -4.70
CA THR A 114 -1.49 17.19 -3.79
C THR A 114 -2.17 16.00 -3.09
N VAL A 115 -2.80 16.25 -1.95
CA VAL A 115 -3.56 15.22 -1.22
C VAL A 115 -4.72 14.75 -2.09
N GLY A 116 -4.79 13.44 -2.33
CA GLY A 116 -5.85 12.79 -3.10
C GLY A 116 -5.49 12.51 -4.55
N GLU A 117 -4.45 13.15 -5.10
CA GLU A 117 -4.08 13.05 -6.51
C GLU A 117 -3.82 11.61 -6.97
N TRP A 118 -3.08 10.86 -6.14
CA TRP A 118 -2.82 9.44 -6.33
C TRP A 118 -3.56 8.62 -5.26
N ALA A 119 -4.79 8.98 -4.91
CA ALA A 119 -5.59 8.16 -4.00
C ALA A 119 -5.98 6.85 -4.67
N LEU A 120 -5.86 5.74 -3.94
CA LEU A 120 -6.44 4.46 -4.36
C LEU A 120 -7.96 4.58 -4.32
N GLU A 121 -8.65 3.87 -5.20
CA GLU A 121 -10.12 3.88 -5.24
C GLU A 121 -10.74 3.49 -3.89
N SER A 122 -10.12 2.52 -3.19
CA SER A 122 -10.46 2.12 -1.82
C SER A 122 -10.44 3.27 -0.78
N ALA A 123 -9.80 4.40 -1.10
CA ALA A 123 -9.74 5.60 -0.26
C ALA A 123 -10.76 6.67 -0.66
N LEU A 124 -11.48 6.55 -1.79
CA LEU A 124 -12.42 7.57 -2.30
C LEU A 124 -13.62 7.82 -1.38
N GLY A 125 -13.94 6.89 -0.47
CA GLY A 125 -14.97 7.07 0.57
C GLY A 125 -14.47 7.71 1.87
N THR A 126 -13.16 8.00 1.97
CA THR A 126 -12.55 8.58 3.18
C THR A 126 -12.44 10.09 3.03
N LYS A 127 -12.85 10.85 4.05
CA LYS A 127 -12.60 12.30 4.08
C LYS A 127 -11.09 12.56 4.20
N LEU A 128 -10.44 12.85 3.08
CA LEU A 128 -9.04 13.23 3.04
C LEU A 128 -8.90 14.68 3.49
N LYS A 129 -8.31 14.90 4.67
CA LYS A 129 -8.02 16.25 5.16
C LYS A 129 -7.06 16.95 4.21
N GLY A 130 -7.41 18.17 3.82
CA GLY A 130 -6.58 18.98 2.91
C GLY A 130 -6.57 18.46 1.47
N LEU A 131 -7.64 17.79 1.01
CA LEU A 131 -7.79 17.39 -0.39
C LEU A 131 -7.45 18.55 -1.34
N GLY A 132 -6.62 18.29 -2.35
CA GLY A 132 -6.14 19.29 -3.31
C GLY A 132 -5.03 20.22 -2.79
N GLN A 133 -4.70 20.20 -1.50
CA GLN A 133 -3.55 20.94 -0.96
C GLN A 133 -2.25 20.15 -1.15
N PRO A 134 -1.09 20.82 -1.21
CA PRO A 134 0.21 20.15 -1.23
C PRO A 134 0.34 19.15 -0.07
N ILE A 135 0.91 17.98 -0.35
CA ILE A 135 1.12 16.99 0.72
C ILE A 135 2.15 17.51 1.74
N ALA A 136 1.93 17.16 3.02
CA ALA A 136 2.83 17.55 4.09
C ALA A 136 4.27 17.02 3.86
N PRO A 137 5.32 17.72 4.32
CA PRO A 137 6.71 17.28 4.16
C PRO A 137 6.97 15.86 4.70
N ASN A 138 6.33 15.49 5.80
CA ASN A 138 6.44 14.14 6.36
C ASN A 138 5.84 13.07 5.42
N SER A 139 4.77 13.39 4.70
CA SER A 139 4.17 12.49 3.71
C SER A 139 5.09 12.29 2.51
N LYS A 140 5.79 13.35 2.05
CA LYS A 140 6.81 13.26 1.00
C LYS A 140 7.93 12.30 1.41
N ARG A 141 8.47 12.50 2.62
CA ARG A 141 9.48 11.62 3.23
C ARG A 141 9.01 10.16 3.29
N ALA A 142 7.77 9.92 3.73
CA ALA A 142 7.23 8.57 3.83
C ALA A 142 7.11 7.87 2.47
N PHE A 143 6.68 8.58 1.42
CA PHE A 143 6.65 8.08 0.06
C PHE A 143 8.03 7.68 -0.45
N LEU A 144 9.00 8.60 -0.34
CA LEU A 144 10.37 8.38 -0.78
C LEU A 144 11.03 7.22 -0.02
N HIS A 145 10.78 7.14 1.30
CA HIS A 145 11.27 6.04 2.12
C HIS A 145 10.68 4.69 1.70
N ALA A 146 9.37 4.62 1.46
CA ALA A 146 8.71 3.39 1.03
C ALA A 146 9.24 2.91 -0.34
N LEU A 147 9.39 3.81 -1.32
CA LEU A 147 9.98 3.49 -2.62
C LEU A 147 11.42 3.05 -2.52
N ARG A 148 12.25 3.79 -1.78
CA ARG A 148 13.66 3.41 -1.56
C ARG A 148 13.76 2.02 -0.94
N ARG A 149 12.91 1.73 0.05
CA ARG A 149 12.90 0.43 0.73
C ARG A 149 12.51 -0.69 -0.23
N PHE A 150 11.46 -0.48 -1.03
CA PHE A 150 11.02 -1.43 -2.04
C PHE A 150 12.14 -1.81 -3.01
N PHE A 151 12.86 -0.82 -3.53
CA PHE A 151 13.99 -1.04 -4.44
C PHE A 151 15.19 -1.74 -3.78
N ILE A 152 15.54 -1.35 -2.55
CA ILE A 152 16.59 -2.04 -1.79
C ILE A 152 16.22 -3.51 -1.55
N ASP A 153 14.99 -3.77 -1.10
CA ASP A 153 14.52 -5.14 -0.85
C ASP A 153 14.46 -5.94 -2.17
N PHE A 154 14.02 -5.33 -3.27
CA PHE A 154 14.00 -5.94 -4.60
C PHE A 154 15.39 -6.46 -5.03
N GLU A 155 16.43 -5.64 -4.88
CA GLU A 155 17.81 -6.05 -5.20
C GLU A 155 18.36 -7.04 -4.17
N LEU A 156 18.14 -6.80 -2.87
CA LEU A 156 18.62 -7.65 -1.78
C LEU A 156 18.07 -9.07 -1.86
N TRP A 157 16.81 -9.21 -2.28
CA TRP A 157 16.17 -10.51 -2.48
C TRP A 157 16.47 -11.13 -3.84
N GLY A 158 17.35 -10.52 -4.64
CA GLY A 158 17.80 -11.06 -5.92
C GLY A 158 16.70 -11.13 -6.99
N TRP A 159 15.66 -10.31 -6.89
CA TRP A 159 14.55 -10.34 -7.86
C TRP A 159 14.90 -9.68 -9.19
N GLY A 160 15.97 -8.89 -9.20
CA GLY A 160 16.54 -8.26 -10.38
C GLY A 160 17.57 -7.22 -9.98
N ARG A 161 17.96 -6.38 -10.94
CA ARG A 161 18.88 -5.27 -10.72
C ARG A 161 18.34 -4.02 -11.38
N LEU A 162 18.40 -2.88 -10.68
CA LEU A 162 18.04 -1.60 -11.24
C LEU A 162 19.10 -1.16 -12.24
N LYS A 163 18.65 -0.76 -13.44
CA LYS A 163 19.53 -0.31 -14.51
C LYS A 163 19.81 1.17 -14.39
N PHE A 164 20.50 1.57 -13.32
CA PHE A 164 21.11 2.89 -13.29
C PHE A 164 22.37 2.82 -14.15
N ARG A 165 22.33 3.39 -15.36
CA ARG A 165 23.54 3.60 -16.15
C ARG A 165 24.53 4.36 -15.26
N ARG A 166 25.59 3.70 -14.79
CA ARG A 166 26.81 4.41 -14.43
C ARG A 166 27.24 5.09 -15.72
N PHE A 167 27.29 6.41 -15.73
CA PHE A 167 28.08 7.11 -16.73
C PHE A 167 29.49 6.53 -16.62
N SER A 168 29.87 5.66 -17.56
CA SER A 168 31.28 5.37 -17.79
C SER A 168 31.89 6.68 -18.28
N ARG A 169 32.82 7.24 -17.48
CA ARG A 169 33.71 8.28 -17.96
C ARG A 169 34.62 7.71 -19.04
#